data_AF-A0A426RDG4-F1
#
_entry.id   AF-A0A426RDG4-F1
#
_cell.length_a   1.000
_cell.length_b   1.000
_cell.length_c   1.000
_cell.angle_alpha   90.00
_cell.angle_beta   90.00
_cell.angle_gamma   90.00
#
_symmetry.space_group_name_H-M   'P 1'
#
loop_
_entity.id
_entity.type
_entity.pdbx_description
1 polymer ?
#
loop_
_entity_poly.entity_id
_entity_poly.type
_entity_poly.pdbx_seq_one_letter_code
_entity_poly.pdbx_strand_id
1 'polypeptide(L)'
;MRFRYMWNSKNNDPFVGLGVDETQPGQAFYMNYGVSYNVGKEFRVGAAGYYLQQLSDHKIAGNTIPNSKEMVFSIGPSFFKQYKTYMFRLTAAFDVASENRWSQAPFVNFTFTKVWPK
;
A
#
# COMPACT_ATOMS: atom_id res chain seq x y z
N MET A 1 7.63 -1.14 11.47
CA MET A 1 6.49 -0.45 10.82
C MET A 1 7.05 0.70 9.98
N ARG A 2 6.35 1.11 8.91
CA ARG A 2 6.77 2.26 8.08
C ARG A 2 5.56 3.13 7.73
N PHE A 3 5.61 4.38 8.17
CA PHE A 3 4.56 5.39 7.94
C PHE A 3 4.95 6.31 6.79
N ARG A 4 3.94 6.81 6.07
CA ARG A 4 4.08 7.80 5.00
C ARG A 4 2.89 8.73 5.00
N TYR A 5 3.17 9.99 4.67
CA TYR A 5 2.19 10.99 4.35
C TYR A 5 2.28 11.31 2.86
N MET A 6 1.13 11.36 2.18
CA MET A 6 1.03 11.63 0.76
C MET A 6 0.35 12.99 0.57
N TRP A 7 1.16 13.97 0.19
CA TRP A 7 0.68 15.26 -0.28
C TRP A 7 0.57 15.22 -1.81
N ASN A 8 -0.59 15.59 -2.34
CA ASN A 8 -0.86 15.59 -3.78
C ASN A 8 -1.18 17.02 -4.24
N SER A 9 -0.43 17.52 -5.23
CA SER A 9 -0.74 18.79 -5.89
C SER A 9 -1.91 18.63 -6.86
N LYS A 10 -2.36 19.75 -7.41
CA LYS A 10 -3.29 19.77 -8.53
C LYS A 10 -2.63 19.18 -9.78
N ASN A 11 -3.43 18.51 -10.59
CA ASN A 11 -3.15 18.16 -11.96
C ASN A 11 -4.01 19.04 -12.87
N ASN A 12 -3.38 19.93 -13.63
CA ASN A 12 -4.03 20.87 -14.55
C ASN A 12 -4.11 20.35 -16.00
N ASP A 13 -3.70 19.10 -16.24
CA ASP A 13 -3.85 18.43 -17.52
C ASP A 13 -4.37 16.99 -17.28
N PRO A 14 -5.60 16.84 -16.76
CA PRO A 14 -6.18 15.53 -16.50
C PRO A 14 -6.59 14.84 -17.81
N PHE A 15 -6.84 13.52 -17.73
CA PHE A 15 -7.25 12.73 -18.89
C PHE A 15 -8.45 13.35 -19.60
N VAL A 16 -8.32 13.60 -20.92
CA VAL A 16 -9.32 14.31 -21.74
C VAL A 16 -10.75 13.75 -21.64
N GLY A 17 -10.91 12.45 -21.39
CA GLY A 17 -12.21 11.82 -21.20
C GLY A 17 -12.94 12.19 -19.91
N LEU A 18 -12.28 12.89 -18.97
CA LEU A 18 -12.92 13.41 -17.76
C LEU A 18 -13.64 14.74 -18.01
N GLY A 19 -13.32 15.47 -19.09
CA GLY A 19 -13.99 16.73 -19.45
C GLY A 19 -13.83 17.86 -18.43
N VAL A 20 -12.72 17.89 -17.68
CA VAL A 20 -12.44 18.88 -16.62
C VAL A 20 -11.04 19.46 -16.79
N ASP A 21 -10.85 20.71 -16.36
CA ASP A 21 -9.58 21.43 -16.52
C ASP A 21 -8.57 21.11 -15.40
N GLU A 22 -9.05 20.69 -14.23
CA GLU A 22 -8.18 20.30 -13.11
C GLU A 22 -8.75 19.18 -12.26
N THR A 23 -7.86 18.35 -11.72
CA THR A 23 -8.16 17.36 -10.69
C THR A 23 -7.14 17.43 -9.57
N GLN A 24 -7.56 17.14 -8.34
CA GLN A 24 -6.66 17.09 -7.19
C GLN A 24 -7.03 15.91 -6.29
N PRO A 25 -6.15 14.89 -6.19
CA PRO A 25 -6.31 13.84 -5.20
C PRO A 25 -6.23 14.39 -3.78
N GLY A 26 -6.96 13.77 -2.86
CA GLY A 26 -6.87 14.14 -1.46
C GLY A 26 -5.52 13.75 -0.87
N GLN A 27 -5.19 14.32 0.27
CA GLN A 27 -4.02 13.93 1.05
C GLN A 27 -4.32 12.62 1.77
N ALA A 28 -3.33 11.74 1.87
CA ALA A 28 -3.53 10.41 2.45
C ALA A 28 -2.40 10.01 3.39
N PHE A 29 -2.77 9.22 4.39
CA PHE A 29 -1.85 8.52 5.26
C PHE A 29 -1.72 7.07 4.81
N TYR A 30 -0.49 6.57 4.80
CA TYR A 30 -0.19 5.19 4.42
C TYR A 30 0.76 4.54 5.42
N MET A 31 0.44 3.33 5.86
CA MET A 31 1.23 2.57 6.84
C MET A 31 1.45 1.15 6.35
N ASN A 32 2.69 0.67 6.39
CA ASN A 32 3.01 -0.75 6.26
C ASN A 32 3.28 -1.32 7.66
N TYR A 33 2.67 -2.47 7.95
CA TYR A 33 2.88 -3.19 9.20
C TYR A 33 3.16 -4.67 8.94
N GLY A 34 3.74 -5.31 9.94
CA GLY A 34 3.99 -6.74 9.91
C GLY A 34 4.46 -7.21 11.26
N VAL A 35 4.02 -8.42 11.62
CA VAL A 35 4.41 -9.15 12.81
C VAL A 35 4.89 -10.52 12.36
N SER A 36 6.00 -10.99 12.92
CA SER A 36 6.55 -12.29 12.55
C SER A 36 7.22 -12.96 13.73
N TYR A 37 7.25 -14.27 13.72
CA TYR A 37 7.89 -15.13 14.70
C TYR A 37 9.00 -15.94 14.03
N ASN A 38 10.14 -16.08 14.71
CA ASN A 38 11.26 -16.88 14.22
C ASN A 38 10.97 -18.36 14.42
N VAL A 39 11.07 -19.15 13.36
CA VAL A 39 10.99 -20.61 13.42
C VAL A 39 12.37 -21.16 13.10
N GLY A 40 13.14 -21.49 14.15
CA GLY A 40 14.55 -21.82 14.01
C GLY A 40 15.42 -20.60 13.66
N LYS A 41 16.56 -20.85 12.99
CA LYS A 41 17.57 -19.80 12.71
C LYS A 41 17.35 -19.08 11.38
N GLU A 42 16.69 -19.72 10.42
CA GLU A 42 16.63 -19.26 9.03
C GLU A 42 15.25 -18.78 8.58
N PHE A 43 14.19 -19.13 9.32
CA PHE A 43 12.81 -18.87 8.89
C PHE A 43 12.09 -17.90 9.81
N ARG A 44 11.22 -17.09 9.20
CA ARG A 44 10.22 -16.29 9.90
C ARG A 44 8.87 -16.49 9.23
N VAL A 45 7.86 -16.69 10.04
CA VAL A 45 6.46 -16.78 9.61
C VAL A 45 5.68 -15.69 10.33
N GLY A 46 4.69 -15.11 9.68
CA GLY A 46 3.96 -14.01 10.25
C GLY A 46 2.82 -13.52 9.39
N ALA A 47 2.35 -12.33 9.72
CA ALA A 47 1.38 -11.60 8.94
C ALA A 47 1.94 -10.23 8.58
N ALA A 48 1.69 -9.78 7.35
CA ALA A 48 2.05 -8.45 6.88
C ALA A 48 0.89 -7.83 6.13
N GLY A 49 0.87 -6.51 6.10
CA GLY A 49 -0.25 -5.77 5.58
C GLY A 49 0.04 -4.29 5.42
N TYR A 50 -0.97 -3.57 4.93
CA TYR A 50 -0.91 -2.13 4.85
C TYR A 50 -2.26 -1.52 5.18
N TYR A 51 -2.21 -0.28 5.62
CA TYR A 51 -3.36 0.56 5.91
C TYR A 51 -3.21 1.88 5.16
N LEU A 52 -4.27 2.32 4.49
CA LEU A 52 -4.36 3.60 3.83
C LEU A 52 -5.62 4.30 4.31
N GLN A 53 -5.48 5.57 4.68
CA GLN A 53 -6.60 6.43 5.03
C GLN A 53 -6.41 7.78 4.36
N GLN A 54 -7.36 8.16 3.52
CA GLN A 54 -7.43 9.50 2.97
C GLN A 54 -7.96 10.48 4.01
N LEU A 55 -7.30 11.62 4.13
CA LEU A 55 -7.53 12.63 5.16
C LEU A 55 -8.39 13.77 4.64
N SER A 56 -8.28 14.10 3.34
CA SER A 56 -9.08 15.13 2.68
C SER A 56 -9.80 14.57 1.46
N ASP A 57 -10.98 15.10 1.16
CA ASP A 57 -11.71 14.75 -0.06
C ASP A 57 -10.96 15.15 -1.34
N HIS A 58 -11.34 14.55 -2.46
CA HIS A 58 -10.86 14.88 -3.80
C HIS A 58 -11.47 16.19 -4.27
N LYS A 59 -10.79 16.85 -5.22
CA LYS A 59 -11.35 17.97 -5.96
C LYS A 59 -11.37 17.69 -7.45
N ILE A 60 -12.47 18.03 -8.09
CA ILE A 60 -12.65 17.96 -9.55
C ILE A 60 -13.16 19.32 -10.01
N ALA A 61 -12.49 19.93 -10.99
CA ALA A 61 -12.77 21.29 -11.45
C ALA A 61 -12.89 22.29 -10.28
N GLY A 62 -11.98 22.20 -9.30
CA GLY A 62 -11.97 23.03 -8.10
C GLY A 62 -13.00 22.68 -7.02
N ASN A 63 -14.00 21.84 -7.32
CA ASN A 63 -15.08 21.48 -6.40
C ASN A 63 -14.72 20.24 -5.57
N THR A 64 -14.97 20.31 -4.26
CA THR A 64 -14.81 19.16 -3.36
C THR A 64 -15.86 18.11 -3.64
N ILE A 65 -15.43 16.86 -3.82
CA ILE A 65 -16.32 15.72 -3.99
C ILE A 65 -16.62 15.13 -2.60
N PRO A 66 -17.84 15.27 -2.07
CA PRO A 66 -18.17 14.73 -0.76
C PRO A 66 -18.10 13.20 -0.76
N ASN A 67 -17.74 12.62 0.38
CA ASN A 67 -17.63 11.17 0.59
C ASN A 67 -16.65 10.48 -0.36
N SER A 68 -15.59 11.17 -0.78
CA SER A 68 -14.60 10.63 -1.70
C SER A 68 -13.34 10.12 -0.98
N LYS A 69 -13.32 10.11 0.36
CA LYS A 69 -12.17 9.63 1.12
C LYS A 69 -12.06 8.12 1.02
N GLU A 70 -10.93 7.67 0.51
CA GLU A 70 -10.61 6.26 0.48
C GLU A 70 -10.09 5.74 1.82
N MET A 71 -10.44 4.51 2.13
CA MET A 71 -9.83 3.74 3.21
C MET A 71 -9.58 2.32 2.72
N VAL A 72 -8.45 1.74 3.12
CA VAL A 72 -8.23 0.30 2.99
C VAL A 72 -7.38 -0.25 4.11
N PHE A 73 -7.77 -1.42 4.58
CA PHE A 73 -7.00 -2.25 5.49
C PHE A 73 -6.78 -3.62 4.85
N SER A 74 -5.50 -3.98 4.69
CA SER A 74 -5.07 -5.20 4.00
C SER A 74 -4.15 -6.00 4.90
N ILE A 75 -4.38 -7.31 4.99
CA ILE A 75 -3.55 -8.22 5.78
C ILE A 75 -3.40 -9.56 5.06
N GLY A 76 -2.31 -10.27 5.32
CA GLY A 76 -2.21 -11.66 4.96
C GLY A 76 -0.89 -12.30 5.39
N PRO A 77 -0.71 -13.60 5.10
CA PRO A 77 0.43 -14.36 5.56
C PRO A 77 1.73 -13.89 4.90
N SER A 78 2.79 -13.87 5.69
CA SER A 78 4.15 -13.52 5.27
C SER A 78 5.13 -14.59 5.72
N PHE A 79 5.99 -14.98 4.78
CA PHE A 79 7.07 -15.92 4.99
C PHE A 79 8.38 -15.27 4.59
N PHE A 80 9.41 -15.51 5.39
CA PHE A 80 10.76 -15.06 5.11
C PHE A 80 11.76 -16.17 5.40
N LYS A 81 12.73 -16.33 4.51
CA LYS A 81 13.86 -17.25 4.67
C LYS A 81 15.15 -16.51 4.39
N GLN A 82 16.14 -16.69 5.26
CA GLN A 82 17.50 -16.22 5.03
C GLN A 82 18.46 -17.41 5.00
N TYR A 83 19.27 -17.49 3.96
CA TYR A 83 20.31 -18.50 3.81
C TYR A 83 21.59 -17.87 3.26
N LYS A 84 22.65 -17.83 4.07
CA LYS A 84 23.91 -17.16 3.74
C LYS A 84 23.66 -15.70 3.29
N THR A 85 24.03 -15.37 2.05
CA THR A 85 23.85 -14.05 1.41
C THR A 85 22.49 -13.90 0.71
N TYR A 86 21.63 -14.93 0.75
CA TYR A 86 20.35 -14.96 0.08
C TYR A 86 19.20 -14.72 1.06
N MET A 87 18.24 -13.91 0.65
CA MET A 87 17.02 -13.64 1.38
C MET A 87 15.84 -13.83 0.44
N PHE A 88 14.83 -14.54 0.93
CA PHE A 88 13.57 -14.81 0.24
C PHE A 88 12.43 -14.28 1.09
N ARG A 89 11.50 -13.55 0.48
CA ARG A 89 10.26 -13.13 1.10
C ARG A 89 9.09 -13.50 0.19
N LEU A 90 8.06 -14.08 0.79
CA LEU A 90 6.78 -14.32 0.16
C LEU A 90 5.72 -13.66 1.04
N THR A 91 4.83 -12.88 0.46
CA THR A 91 3.71 -12.29 1.20
C THR A 91 2.48 -12.30 0.32
N ALA A 92 1.44 -12.98 0.77
CA ALA A 92 0.11 -12.88 0.18
C ALA A 92 -0.69 -11.90 1.05
N ALA A 93 -1.38 -10.96 0.43
CA ALA A 93 -2.22 -10.02 1.16
C ALA A 93 -3.50 -9.74 0.37
N PHE A 94 -4.57 -9.48 1.10
CA PHE A 94 -5.89 -9.20 0.58
C PHE A 94 -6.54 -8.11 1.44
N ASP A 95 -7.42 -7.35 0.82
CA ASP A 95 -8.13 -6.27 1.49
C ASP A 95 -9.26 -6.86 2.34
N VAL A 96 -9.29 -6.50 3.62
CA VAL A 96 -10.30 -6.96 4.59
C VAL A 96 -11.38 -5.89 4.80
N ALA A 97 -10.99 -4.62 4.69
CA ALA A 97 -11.92 -3.50 4.69
C ALA A 97 -11.49 -2.49 3.62
N SER A 98 -12.47 -1.94 2.90
CA SER A 98 -12.25 -0.90 1.90
C SER A 98 -13.47 0.01 1.81
N GLU A 99 -13.25 1.31 1.72
CA GLU A 99 -14.30 2.32 1.50
C GLU A 99 -13.91 3.23 0.34
N ASN A 100 -14.91 3.62 -0.47
CA ASN A 100 -14.80 4.53 -1.62
C ASN A 100 -13.70 4.21 -2.63
N ARG A 101 -13.21 2.96 -2.62
CA ARG A 101 -12.28 2.41 -3.61
C ARG A 101 -12.72 1.03 -4.03
N TRP A 102 -12.27 0.61 -5.21
CA TRP A 102 -12.36 -0.80 -5.59
C TRP A 102 -11.42 -1.62 -4.70
N SER A 103 -11.95 -2.68 -4.08
CA SER A 103 -11.14 -3.62 -3.29
C SER A 103 -10.07 -4.24 -4.19
N GLN A 104 -8.80 -4.13 -3.79
CA GLN A 104 -7.71 -4.63 -4.60
C GLN A 104 -7.77 -6.16 -4.66
N ALA A 105 -7.61 -6.71 -5.86
CA ALA A 105 -7.47 -8.14 -6.04
C ALA A 105 -6.33 -8.67 -5.15
N PRO A 106 -6.50 -9.84 -4.49
CA PRO A 106 -5.44 -10.44 -3.69
C PRO A 106 -4.13 -10.50 -4.48
N PHE A 107 -3.05 -10.04 -3.85
CA PHE A 107 -1.73 -10.03 -4.49
C PHE A 107 -0.76 -10.91 -3.72
N VAL A 108 0.22 -11.42 -4.46
CA VAL A 108 1.34 -12.19 -3.92
C VAL A 108 2.63 -11.50 -4.32
N ASN A 109 3.37 -11.02 -3.32
CA ASN A 109 4.68 -10.44 -3.50
C ASN A 109 5.76 -11.47 -3.22
N PHE A 110 6.59 -11.73 -4.22
CA PHE A 110 7.81 -12.49 -4.10
C PHE A 110 9.00 -11.54 -4.19
N THR A 111 9.93 -11.63 -3.24
CA THR A 111 11.17 -10.87 -3.25
C THR A 111 12.35 -11.79 -3.01
N PHE A 112 13.30 -11.75 -3.93
CA PHE A 112 14.60 -12.38 -3.80
C PHE A 112 15.68 -11.31 -3.68
N THR A 113 16.59 -11.48 -2.73
CA THR A 113 17.70 -10.54 -2.52
C THR A 113 18.99 -11.33 -2.35
N LYS A 114 20.04 -10.91 -3.06
CA LYS A 114 21.41 -11.38 -2.89
C LYS A 114 22.27 -10.22 -2.41
N VAL A 115 22.91 -10.39 -1.26
CA VAL A 115 23.88 -9.42 -0.74
C VAL A 115 25.26 -9.80 -1.24
N TRP A 116 25.90 -8.92 -2.00
CA TRP A 116 27.27 -9.09 -2.45
C TRP A 116 28.22 -8.61 -1.34
N PRO A 117 29.29 -9.34 -1.02
CA PRO A 117 30.35 -8.81 -0.17
C PRO A 117 30.97 -7.57 -0.84
N LYS A 118 31.39 -6.61 -0.02
CA LYS A 118 32.14 -5.44 -0.47
C LYS A 118 33.52 -5.84 -0.97
#